data_AF-A0A350J524-F1
#
_entry.id   AF-A0A350J524-F1
#
_cell.length_a   1.000
_cell.length_b   1.000
_cell.length_c   1.000
_cell.angle_alpha   90.00
_cell.angle_beta   90.00
_cell.angle_gamma   90.00
#
_symmetry.space_group_name_H-M   'P 1'
#
loop_
_entity.id
_entity.type
_entity.pdbx_description
1 polymer ?
#
loop_
_entity_poly.entity_id
_entity_poly.type
_entity_poly.pdbx_seq_one_letter_code
_entity_poly.pdbx_strand_id
1 'polypeptide(L)'
;MDKNKLSGKATARIVVFTLMIGFLALYMFLASFAYYSDWDKMHPVSVGDTDSVYVDGADCSGFFKIAEYGAGGLVVMISVIACVIGELLSSVILILPLRFISLRKDTVVDPKEYKITKIIFVAVICVSVAVCLLVTMFKSFIMTLFTGGAWIGISLIYFLTLRSKVPRKAPENVVS
;
A
#
# COMPACT_ATOMS: atom_id res chain seq x y z
N MET A 1 -30.85 27.10 -4.78
CA MET A 1 -29.54 26.66 -4.24
C MET A 1 -29.39 25.19 -4.60
N ASP A 2 -28.46 24.87 -5.48
CA ASP A 2 -28.38 23.57 -6.14
C ASP A 2 -28.08 22.46 -5.12
N LYS A 3 -29.06 21.59 -4.82
CA LYS A 3 -28.91 20.49 -3.83
C LYS A 3 -27.83 19.46 -4.22
N ASN A 4 -27.21 19.64 -5.39
CA ASN A 4 -26.17 18.78 -5.93
C ASN A 4 -24.74 19.32 -5.82
N LYS A 5 -24.53 20.57 -5.39
CA LYS A 5 -23.17 21.14 -5.31
C LYS A 5 -22.52 20.82 -3.97
N LEU A 6 -21.36 20.16 -4.00
CA LEU A 6 -20.51 19.94 -2.82
C LEU A 6 -19.97 21.28 -2.29
N SER A 7 -19.85 21.39 -0.97
CA SER A 7 -19.16 22.53 -0.34
C SER A 7 -17.70 22.57 -0.79
N GLY A 8 -17.15 23.76 -1.02
CA GLY A 8 -15.75 23.92 -1.43
C GLY A 8 -14.75 23.25 -0.46
N LYS A 9 -15.09 23.21 0.84
CA LYS A 9 -14.30 22.50 1.86
C LYS A 9 -14.35 20.97 1.69
N ALA A 10 -15.51 20.41 1.35
CA ALA A 10 -15.69 18.99 1.08
C ALA A 10 -14.93 18.58 -0.20
N THR A 11 -14.99 19.40 -1.25
CA THR A 11 -14.21 19.20 -2.47
C THR A 11 -12.70 19.18 -2.18
N ALA A 12 -12.20 20.13 -1.39
CA ALA A 12 -10.78 20.17 -1.02
C ALA A 12 -10.36 18.89 -0.26
N ARG A 13 -11.18 18.39 0.66
CA ARG A 13 -10.92 17.11 1.38
C ARG A 13 -10.85 15.92 0.44
N ILE A 14 -11.78 15.82 -0.51
CA ILE A 14 -11.80 14.75 -1.51
C ILE A 14 -10.56 14.82 -2.40
N VAL A 15 -10.16 16.02 -2.82
CA VAL A 15 -8.97 16.21 -3.67
C VAL A 15 -7.71 15.79 -2.92
N VAL A 16 -7.51 16.26 -1.69
CA VAL A 16 -6.35 15.89 -0.87
C VAL A 16 -6.32 14.37 -0.63
N PHE A 17 -7.47 13.79 -0.30
CA PHE A 17 -7.59 12.33 -0.13
C PHE A 17 -7.20 11.58 -1.40
N THR A 18 -7.72 11.98 -2.56
CA THR A 18 -7.43 11.37 -3.87
C THR A 18 -5.94 11.46 -4.21
N LEU A 19 -5.32 12.62 -4.00
CA LEU A 19 -3.89 12.80 -4.27
C LEU A 19 -3.04 11.88 -3.40
N MET A 20 -3.39 11.73 -2.12
CA MET A 20 -2.62 10.90 -1.20
C MET A 20 -2.73 9.41 -1.49
N ILE A 21 -3.95 8.89 -1.74
CA ILE A 21 -4.11 7.48 -2.13
C ILE A 21 -3.49 7.21 -3.49
N GLY A 22 -3.50 8.20 -4.40
CA GLY A 22 -2.83 8.10 -5.69
C GLY A 22 -1.31 8.02 -5.53
N PHE A 23 -0.73 8.81 -4.63
CA PHE A 23 0.68 8.74 -4.29
C PHE A 23 1.06 7.39 -3.67
N LEU A 24 0.27 6.87 -2.74
CA LEU A 24 0.47 5.53 -2.15
C LEU A 24 0.37 4.42 -3.20
N ALA A 25 -0.61 4.51 -4.09
CA ALA A 25 -0.75 3.57 -5.21
C ALA A 25 0.47 3.62 -6.15
N LEU A 26 0.99 4.81 -6.44
CA LEU A 26 2.21 4.98 -7.23
C LEU A 26 3.43 4.38 -6.52
N TYR A 27 3.55 4.59 -5.22
CA TYR A 27 4.65 4.02 -4.44
C TYR A 27 4.60 2.48 -4.44
N MET A 28 3.43 1.88 -4.20
CA MET A 28 3.20 0.44 -4.30
C MET A 28 3.61 -0.10 -5.68
N PHE A 29 3.28 0.64 -6.75
CA PHE A 29 3.70 0.30 -8.11
C PHE A 29 5.21 0.33 -8.28
N LEU A 30 5.88 1.41 -7.87
CA LEU A 30 7.32 1.54 -7.96
C LEU A 30 8.05 0.46 -7.14
N ALA A 31 7.57 0.15 -5.93
CA ALA A 31 8.13 -0.91 -5.10
C ALA A 31 7.97 -2.30 -5.74
N SER A 32 6.78 -2.61 -6.27
CA SER A 32 6.52 -3.88 -6.96
C SER A 32 7.32 -4.00 -8.26
N PHE A 33 7.50 -2.89 -8.98
CA PHE A 33 8.27 -2.84 -10.21
C PHE A 33 9.78 -2.96 -9.96
N ALA A 34 10.33 -2.27 -8.96
CA ALA A 34 11.73 -2.40 -8.58
C ALA A 34 12.07 -3.84 -8.16
N TYR A 35 11.18 -4.46 -7.39
CA TYR A 35 11.31 -5.87 -7.01
C TYR A 35 11.26 -6.81 -8.23
N TYR A 36 10.43 -6.49 -9.22
CA TYR A 36 10.39 -7.24 -10.48
C TYR A 36 11.65 -7.07 -11.32
N SER A 37 12.12 -5.83 -11.52
CA SER A 37 13.25 -5.50 -12.40
C SER A 37 14.58 -6.00 -11.86
N ASP A 38 14.72 -6.05 -10.54
CA ASP A 38 15.94 -6.52 -9.88
C ASP A 38 15.82 -7.93 -9.32
N TRP A 39 14.77 -8.69 -9.69
CA TRP A 39 14.56 -10.07 -9.23
C TRP A 39 15.82 -10.94 -9.41
N ASP A 40 16.45 -10.87 -10.58
CA ASP A 40 17.67 -11.63 -10.88
C ASP A 40 18.91 -11.14 -10.13
N LYS A 41 18.91 -9.87 -9.69
CA LYS A 41 20.00 -9.27 -8.88
C LYS A 41 19.79 -9.43 -7.37
N MET A 42 18.56 -9.72 -6.95
CA MET A 42 18.20 -9.97 -5.55
C MET A 42 18.54 -11.39 -5.08
N HIS A 43 19.21 -12.19 -5.93
CA HIS A 43 20.01 -13.33 -5.52
C HIS A 43 21.45 -12.86 -5.33
N PRO A 44 21.81 -12.22 -4.19
CA PRO A 44 23.13 -11.62 -3.98
C PRO A 44 24.27 -12.64 -3.92
N VAL A 45 23.94 -13.93 -3.90
CA VAL A 45 24.91 -15.02 -3.84
C VAL A 45 24.75 -15.85 -5.12
N SER A 46 25.75 -15.72 -5.98
CA SER A 46 25.80 -16.33 -7.31
C SER A 46 26.25 -17.79 -7.19
N VAL A 47 25.31 -18.70 -7.41
CA VAL A 47 25.50 -20.16 -7.38
C VAL A 47 26.52 -20.65 -8.43
N GLY A 48 26.93 -19.79 -9.36
CA GLY A 48 27.87 -20.12 -10.41
C GLY A 48 29.27 -20.51 -9.94
N ASP A 49 29.67 -20.12 -8.72
CA ASP A 49 31.01 -20.41 -8.19
C ASP A 49 31.07 -21.63 -7.25
N THR A 50 29.92 -22.24 -6.92
CA THR A 50 29.79 -23.37 -5.97
C THR A 50 29.51 -24.72 -6.66
N ASP A 51 29.77 -24.83 -7.95
CA ASP A 51 29.52 -26.06 -8.72
C ASP A 51 30.45 -27.23 -8.37
N SER A 52 31.60 -26.96 -7.75
CA SER A 52 32.55 -28.00 -7.32
C SER A 52 33.34 -27.60 -6.07
N VAL A 53 32.72 -27.78 -4.90
CA VAL A 53 33.40 -27.61 -3.61
C VAL A 53 33.76 -28.97 -3.02
N TYR A 54 35.05 -29.29 -3.05
CA TYR A 54 35.60 -30.49 -2.45
C TYR A 54 36.35 -30.15 -1.16
N VAL A 55 35.98 -30.80 -0.06
CA VAL A 55 36.68 -30.70 1.23
C VAL A 55 37.19 -32.10 1.56
N ASP A 56 38.51 -32.24 1.70
CA ASP A 56 39.17 -33.53 1.97
C ASP A 56 38.79 -34.66 0.99
N GLY A 57 38.55 -34.30 -0.27
CA GLY A 57 38.17 -35.25 -1.33
C GLY A 57 36.70 -35.67 -1.34
N ALA A 58 35.89 -35.22 -0.37
CA ALA A 58 34.44 -35.38 -0.39
C ALA A 58 33.78 -34.20 -1.12
N ASP A 59 32.79 -34.50 -1.97
CA ASP A 59 31.97 -33.48 -2.64
C ASP A 59 30.98 -32.87 -1.63
N CYS A 60 31.19 -31.60 -1.29
CA CYS A 60 30.34 -30.82 -0.39
C CYS A 60 29.50 -29.78 -1.15
N SER A 61 29.52 -29.78 -2.49
CA SER A 61 28.87 -28.74 -3.32
C SER A 61 27.39 -28.57 -2.99
N GLY A 62 26.67 -29.66 -2.73
CA GLY A 62 25.26 -29.63 -2.33
C GLY A 62 25.01 -28.86 -1.03
N PHE A 63 25.90 -29.00 -0.04
CA PHE A 63 25.77 -28.27 1.24
C PHE A 63 26.00 -26.77 1.04
N PHE A 64 27.03 -26.39 0.30
CA PHE A 64 27.32 -24.99 0.00
C PHE A 64 26.20 -24.34 -0.82
N LYS A 65 25.64 -25.03 -1.82
CA LYS A 65 24.47 -24.55 -2.58
C LYS A 65 23.27 -24.28 -1.68
N ILE A 66 22.94 -25.20 -0.75
CA ILE A 66 21.83 -25.00 0.18
C ILE A 66 22.08 -23.81 1.12
N ALA A 67 23.29 -23.72 1.68
CA ALA A 67 23.67 -22.60 2.56
C ALA A 67 23.58 -21.26 1.83
N GLU A 68 24.00 -21.24 0.57
CA GLU A 68 23.95 -20.09 -0.32
C GLU A 68 22.51 -19.64 -0.64
N TYR A 69 21.63 -20.55 -1.07
CA TYR A 69 20.21 -20.26 -1.25
C TYR A 69 19.54 -19.78 0.05
N GLY A 70 19.92 -20.38 1.18
CA GLY A 70 19.45 -19.97 2.51
C GLY A 70 19.85 -18.53 2.85
N ALA A 71 21.12 -18.18 2.64
CA ALA A 71 21.63 -16.83 2.85
C ALA A 71 20.95 -15.81 1.91
N GLY A 72 20.82 -16.13 0.62
CA GLY A 72 20.11 -15.29 -0.35
C GLY A 72 18.65 -15.06 0.03
N GLY A 73 17.93 -16.13 0.41
CA GLY A 73 16.54 -16.03 0.87
C GLY A 73 16.37 -15.15 2.11
N LEU A 74 17.32 -15.21 3.05
CA LEU A 74 17.31 -14.37 4.26
C LEU A 74 17.52 -12.88 3.91
N VAL A 75 18.43 -12.56 2.99
CA VAL A 75 18.64 -11.18 2.52
C VAL A 75 17.40 -10.63 1.83
N VAL A 76 16.75 -11.44 0.98
CA VAL A 76 15.48 -11.07 0.34
C VAL A 76 14.39 -10.83 1.39
N MET A 77 14.28 -11.71 2.39
CA MET A 77 13.31 -11.54 3.49
C MET A 77 13.53 -10.24 4.26
N ILE A 78 14.77 -9.91 4.64
CA ILE A 78 15.10 -8.66 5.32
C ILE A 78 14.73 -7.45 4.44
N SER A 79 15.01 -7.53 3.15
CA SER A 79 14.73 -6.45 2.20
C SER A 79 13.22 -6.20 2.07
N VAL A 80 12.42 -7.27 1.99
CA VAL A 80 10.95 -7.18 1.99
C VAL A 80 10.45 -6.55 3.28
N ILE A 81 10.96 -6.97 4.44
CA ILE A 81 10.59 -6.39 5.74
C ILE A 81 10.91 -4.89 5.79
N ALA A 82 12.11 -4.49 5.33
CA ALA A 82 12.52 -3.09 5.29
C ALA A 82 11.60 -2.25 4.38
N CYS A 83 11.22 -2.77 3.21
CA CYS A 83 10.27 -2.12 2.32
C CYS A 83 8.87 -1.98 2.95
N VAL A 84 8.37 -3.02 3.63
CA VAL A 84 7.08 -2.97 4.33
C VAL A 84 7.10 -1.94 5.46
N ILE A 85 8.18 -1.87 6.24
CA ILE A 85 8.34 -0.86 7.29
C ILE A 85 8.37 0.55 6.68
N GLY A 86 9.13 0.75 5.61
CA GLY A 86 9.17 2.01 4.87
C GLY A 86 7.78 2.44 4.40
N GLU A 87 6.99 1.49 3.89
CA GLU A 87 5.64 1.75 3.40
C GLU A 87 4.63 2.04 4.52
N LEU A 88 4.76 1.37 5.67
CA LEU A 88 3.97 1.71 6.85
C LEU A 88 4.27 3.12 7.34
N LEU A 89 5.55 3.51 7.39
CA LEU A 89 5.97 4.85 7.80
C LEU A 89 5.47 5.93 6.82
N SER A 90 5.63 5.71 5.51
CA SER A 90 5.14 6.63 4.47
C SER A 90 3.62 6.83 4.59
N SER A 91 2.88 5.74 4.77
CA SER A 91 1.43 5.73 4.93
C SER A 91 0.96 6.48 6.18
N VAL A 92 1.64 6.29 7.31
CA VAL A 92 1.34 7.03 8.56
C VAL A 92 1.59 8.52 8.37
N ILE A 93 2.74 8.89 7.80
CA ILE A 93 3.11 10.29 7.56
C ILE A 93 2.08 10.96 6.65
N LEU A 94 1.68 10.29 5.57
CA LEU A 94 0.70 10.81 4.63
C LEU A 94 -0.66 11.00 5.29
N ILE A 95 -1.12 10.07 6.14
CA ILE A 95 -2.41 10.18 6.83
C ILE A 95 -2.49 11.33 7.85
N LEU A 96 -1.37 11.85 8.35
CA LEU A 96 -1.36 12.98 9.29
C LEU A 96 -2.08 14.22 8.73
N PRO A 97 -1.75 14.74 7.52
CA PRO A 97 -2.52 15.77 6.84
C PRO A 97 -4.04 15.53 6.82
N LEU A 98 -4.48 14.30 6.49
CA LEU A 98 -5.91 13.96 6.48
C LEU A 98 -6.54 14.04 7.86
N ARG A 99 -5.79 13.69 8.91
CA ARG A 99 -6.28 13.83 10.28
C ARG A 99 -6.56 15.29 10.63
N PHE A 100 -5.70 16.22 10.21
CA PHE A 100 -5.89 17.64 10.47
C PHE A 100 -7.00 18.29 9.64
N ILE A 101 -7.17 17.88 8.38
CA ILE A 101 -8.16 18.48 7.47
C ILE A 101 -9.55 17.83 7.64
N SER A 102 -9.62 16.51 7.67
CA SER A 102 -10.88 15.76 7.62
C SER A 102 -11.41 15.33 8.98
N LEU A 103 -10.54 15.13 9.98
CA LEU A 103 -10.91 14.55 11.28
C LEU A 103 -10.93 15.55 12.45
N ARG A 104 -10.98 16.86 12.21
CA ARG A 104 -11.21 17.87 13.27
C ARG A 104 -12.50 17.59 14.04
N LYS A 105 -12.51 17.86 15.35
CA LYS A 105 -13.66 17.57 16.24
C LYS A 105 -14.98 18.18 15.71
N ASP A 106 -14.91 19.38 15.15
CA ASP A 106 -16.09 20.15 14.74
C ASP A 106 -16.53 19.88 13.29
N THR A 107 -15.84 18.98 12.59
CA THR A 107 -16.13 18.74 11.17
C THR A 107 -17.17 17.65 10.98
N VAL A 108 -18.35 18.04 10.51
CA VAL A 108 -19.39 17.13 10.02
C VAL A 108 -19.05 16.70 8.58
N VAL A 109 -19.21 15.41 8.29
CA VAL A 109 -18.95 14.85 6.96
C VAL A 109 -20.30 14.56 6.30
N ASP A 110 -20.52 15.11 5.11
CA ASP A 110 -21.73 14.88 4.36
C ASP A 110 -21.81 13.42 3.86
N PRO A 111 -22.98 12.78 3.86
CA PRO A 111 -23.14 11.42 3.32
C PRO A 111 -22.71 11.28 1.86
N LYS A 112 -22.89 12.36 1.06
CA LYS A 112 -22.45 12.41 -0.34
C LYS A 112 -20.92 12.39 -0.45
N GLU A 113 -20.23 13.16 0.38
CA GLU A 113 -18.76 13.18 0.45
C GLU A 113 -18.23 11.79 0.79
N TYR A 114 -18.77 11.16 1.83
CA TYR A 114 -18.38 9.80 2.22
C TYR A 114 -18.55 8.79 1.08
N LYS A 115 -19.67 8.84 0.33
CA LYS A 115 -19.93 7.95 -0.80
C LYS A 115 -18.90 8.14 -1.91
N ILE A 116 -18.56 9.38 -2.24
CA ILE A 116 -17.55 9.69 -3.28
C ILE A 116 -16.17 9.21 -2.83
N THR A 117 -15.74 9.56 -1.62
CA THR A 117 -14.44 9.15 -1.07
C THR A 117 -14.31 7.62 -1.07
N LYS A 118 -15.37 6.88 -0.69
CA LYS A 118 -15.40 5.42 -0.72
C LYS A 118 -15.23 4.87 -2.14
N ILE A 119 -15.94 5.42 -3.13
CA ILE A 119 -15.84 4.97 -4.52
C ILE A 119 -14.43 5.20 -5.04
N ILE A 120 -13.85 6.38 -4.80
CA ILE A 120 -12.49 6.70 -5.22
C ILE A 120 -11.50 5.72 -4.58
N PHE A 121 -11.61 5.46 -3.29
CA PHE A 121 -10.72 4.52 -2.60
C PHE A 121 -10.74 3.12 -3.20
N VAL A 122 -11.95 2.56 -3.41
CA VAL A 122 -12.09 1.23 -4.02
C VAL A 122 -11.57 1.23 -5.45
N ALA A 123 -11.89 2.26 -6.24
CA ALA A 123 -11.42 2.37 -7.62
C ALA A 123 -9.89 2.43 -7.69
N VAL A 124 -9.25 3.25 -6.86
CA VAL A 124 -7.79 3.39 -6.82
C VAL A 124 -7.12 2.08 -6.42
N ILE A 125 -7.64 1.36 -5.42
CA ILE A 125 -7.12 0.03 -5.04
C ILE A 125 -7.23 -0.95 -6.20
N CYS A 126 -8.42 -1.07 -6.80
CA CYS A 126 -8.63 -2.03 -7.88
C CYS A 126 -7.73 -1.73 -9.08
N VAL A 127 -7.63 -0.46 -9.47
CA VAL A 127 -6.77 -0.04 -10.58
C VAL A 127 -5.30 -0.24 -10.25
N SER A 128 -4.84 0.14 -9.05
CA SER A 128 -3.44 0.02 -8.68
C SER A 128 -2.98 -1.43 -8.62
N VAL A 129 -3.78 -2.32 -8.02
CA VAL A 129 -3.49 -3.76 -7.97
C VAL A 129 -3.51 -4.36 -9.37
N ALA A 130 -4.52 -4.06 -10.19
CA ALA A 130 -4.59 -4.58 -11.55
C ALA A 130 -3.39 -4.14 -12.41
N VAL A 131 -3.03 -2.85 -12.36
CA VAL A 131 -1.86 -2.32 -13.09
C VAL A 131 -0.57 -2.97 -12.60
N CYS A 132 -0.38 -3.10 -11.28
CA CYS A 132 0.78 -3.79 -10.70
C CYS A 132 0.91 -5.22 -11.23
N LEU A 133 -0.16 -6.01 -11.19
CA LEU A 133 -0.11 -7.41 -11.57
C LEU A 133 0.08 -7.61 -13.07
N LEU A 134 -0.53 -6.75 -13.90
CA LEU A 134 -0.35 -6.78 -15.35
C LEU A 134 1.10 -6.43 -15.75
N VAL A 135 1.67 -5.38 -15.16
CA VAL A 135 3.03 -4.93 -15.47
C VAL A 135 4.08 -5.92 -14.97
N THR A 136 3.88 -6.51 -13.79
CA THR A 136 4.82 -7.47 -13.19
C THR A 136 4.58 -8.92 -13.63
N MET A 137 3.65 -9.16 -14.56
CA MET A 137 3.26 -10.50 -15.02
C MET A 137 3.00 -11.49 -13.88
N PHE A 138 2.36 -11.04 -12.80
CA PHE A 138 2.10 -11.79 -11.56
C PHE A 138 3.35 -12.28 -10.79
N LYS A 139 4.58 -12.01 -11.24
CA LYS A 139 5.82 -12.43 -10.54
C LYS A 139 6.01 -11.72 -9.20
N SER A 140 5.58 -10.46 -9.10
CA SER A 140 5.66 -9.67 -7.86
C SER A 140 4.40 -9.73 -7.00
N PHE A 141 3.52 -10.71 -7.19
CA PHE A 141 2.23 -10.80 -6.48
C PHE A 141 2.39 -10.70 -4.95
N ILE A 142 3.37 -11.41 -4.39
CA ILE A 142 3.65 -11.39 -2.96
C ILE A 142 4.04 -9.98 -2.49
N MET A 143 4.92 -9.30 -3.23
CA MET A 143 5.36 -7.96 -2.88
C MET A 143 4.22 -6.94 -2.99
N THR A 144 3.38 -7.05 -4.02
CA THR A 144 2.18 -6.23 -4.18
C THR A 144 1.18 -6.47 -3.03
N LEU A 145 1.02 -7.70 -2.54
CA LEU A 145 0.18 -7.98 -1.38
C LEU A 145 0.70 -7.35 -0.09
N PHE A 146 2.01 -7.44 0.18
CA PHE A 146 2.60 -6.90 1.40
C PHE A 146 2.59 -5.37 1.40
N THR A 147 3.07 -4.74 0.34
CA THR A 147 3.08 -3.27 0.19
C THR A 147 1.66 -2.72 0.09
N GLY A 148 0.82 -3.33 -0.74
CA GLY A 148 -0.59 -2.99 -0.89
C GLY A 148 -1.37 -3.11 0.42
N GLY A 149 -1.21 -4.24 1.11
CA GLY A 149 -1.89 -4.52 2.37
C GLY A 149 -1.57 -3.50 3.46
N ALA A 150 -0.31 -3.06 3.55
CA ALA A 150 0.15 -2.08 4.53
C ALA A 150 -0.61 -0.75 4.43
N TRP A 151 -0.58 -0.10 3.26
CA TRP A 151 -1.21 1.21 3.10
C TRP A 151 -2.75 1.13 3.06
N ILE A 152 -3.31 0.03 2.51
CA ILE A 152 -4.76 -0.24 2.53
C ILE A 152 -5.24 -0.38 3.97
N GLY A 153 -4.52 -1.11 4.82
CA GLY A 153 -4.86 -1.29 6.24
C GLY A 153 -4.92 0.03 7.00
N ILE A 154 -3.92 0.91 6.81
CA ILE A 154 -3.91 2.22 7.47
C ILE A 154 -5.01 3.13 6.90
N SER A 155 -5.24 3.09 5.60
CA SER A 155 -6.32 3.85 4.95
C SER A 155 -7.71 3.39 5.41
N LEU A 156 -7.89 2.09 5.70
CA LEU A 156 -9.12 1.54 6.27
C LEU A 156 -9.40 2.11 7.67
N ILE A 157 -8.37 2.26 8.53
CA ILE A 157 -8.51 2.90 9.85
C ILE A 157 -9.03 4.34 9.70
N TYR A 158 -8.48 5.09 8.73
CA TYR A 158 -8.99 6.42 8.41
C TYR A 158 -10.47 6.38 7.98
N PHE A 159 -10.86 5.45 7.11
CA PHE A 159 -12.25 5.29 6.68
C PHE A 159 -13.23 4.95 7.80
N LEU A 160 -12.81 4.08 8.72
CA LEU A 160 -13.62 3.73 9.89
C LEU A 160 -13.87 4.97 10.76
N THR A 161 -12.85 5.80 10.93
CA THR A 161 -12.95 7.06 11.67
C THR A 161 -13.80 8.10 10.93
N LEU A 162 -13.76 8.11 9.59
CA LEU A 162 -14.61 8.98 8.78
C LEU A 162 -16.09 8.57 8.89
N ARG A 163 -16.36 7.26 8.86
CA ARG A 163 -17.71 6.69 8.96
C ARG A 163 -18.39 7.04 10.29
N SER A 164 -17.66 7.09 11.40
CA SER A 164 -18.23 7.46 12.71
C SER A 164 -18.70 8.92 12.77
N LYS A 165 -18.25 9.78 11.84
CA LYS A 165 -18.63 11.20 11.76
C LYS A 165 -19.78 11.49 10.79
N VAL A 166 -20.26 10.48 10.06
CA VAL A 166 -21.43 10.62 9.18
C VAL A 166 -22.69 10.49 10.04
N PRO A 167 -23.57 11.50 10.09
CA PRO A 167 -24.82 11.40 10.85
C PRO A 167 -25.69 10.26 10.31
N ARG A 168 -26.08 9.31 11.17
CA ARG A 168 -26.86 8.12 10.79
C ARG A 168 -28.34 8.41 10.48
N LYS A 169 -28.82 9.62 10.79
CA LYS A 169 -30.18 10.09 10.50
C LYS A 169 -30.11 11.54 10.05
N ALA A 170 -30.88 11.90 9.02
CA ALA A 170 -31.22 13.29 8.79
C ALA A 170 -31.98 13.80 10.03
N PRO A 171 -31.78 15.04 10.50
CA PRO A 171 -32.70 15.61 11.46
C PRO A 171 -34.09 15.60 10.81
N GLU A 172 -34.95 14.69 11.26
CA GLU A 172 -36.37 14.74 10.99
C GLU A 172 -36.85 16.06 11.58
N ASN A 173 -37.11 17.02 10.70
CA ASN A 173 -38.06 18.11 10.88
C ASN A 173 -38.18 18.65 12.31
N VAL A 174 -37.34 19.63 12.67
CA VAL A 174 -37.81 20.67 13.59
C VAL A 174 -38.73 21.58 12.78
N VAL A 175 -39.96 21.10 12.58
CA VAL A 175 -41.11 21.95 12.29
C VAL A 175 -41.58 22.44 13.66
N SER A 176 -41.28 23.69 13.97
CA SER A 176 -42.01 24.50 14.95
C SER A 176 -42.02 25.93 14.45
#